data_AF-A0A3B9EBU6-F1
#
_entry.id   AF-A0A3B9EBU6-F1
#
_cell.length_a   1.000
_cell.length_b   1.000
_cell.length_c   1.000
_cell.angle_alpha   90.00
_cell.angle_beta   90.00
_cell.angle_gamma   90.00
#
_symmetry.space_group_name_H-M   'P 1'
#
loop_
_entity.id
_entity.type
_entity.pdbx_description
1 polymer ?
#
loop_
_entity_poly.entity_id
_entity_poly.type
_entity_poly.pdbx_seq_one_letter_code
_entity_poly.pdbx_strand_id
1 'polypeptide(L)'
;MLPPHHFELQYTFRSGEKVDAVVRLSDKLVPVDAKFPLENFQKMLAAQSDEERKTWRRKFVSDVKKHADAIASKYILPDEGTFDFALMYIPAENVYYETIIKDENFGEEKSISTYAIEQKVIPVSPNSLYAYLQAIILGLRGMKVEERAQEIIESLSRLAGDLGKFRGEFDVVGTHIGNAWKKYEEAEKRLLRFEDRLESVEGKHLEQTKEIT
;
A
#
# COMPACT_ATOMS: atom_id res chain seq x y z
N MET A 1 -11.26 15.00 1.79
CA MET A 1 -12.31 14.28 1.05
C MET A 1 -11.67 13.08 0.36
N LEU A 2 -12.34 11.92 0.34
CA LEU A 2 -11.93 10.80 -0.49
C LEU A 2 -12.00 11.23 -1.97
N PRO A 3 -10.98 10.91 -2.79
CA PRO A 3 -11.07 11.17 -4.22
C PRO A 3 -12.28 10.44 -4.84
N PRO A 4 -12.93 11.00 -5.89
CA PRO A 4 -14.14 10.41 -6.48
C PRO A 4 -14.00 8.97 -6.98
N HIS A 5 -12.78 8.49 -7.25
CA HIS A 5 -12.53 7.11 -7.67
C HIS A 5 -12.46 6.10 -6.50
N HIS A 6 -12.46 6.56 -5.25
CA HIS A 6 -12.39 5.70 -4.07
C HIS A 6 -13.76 5.40 -3.45
N PHE A 7 -14.85 5.87 -4.06
CA PHE A 7 -16.19 5.49 -3.64
C PHE A 7 -17.17 5.56 -4.82
N GLU A 8 -18.30 4.89 -4.68
CA GLU A 8 -19.41 4.98 -5.62
C GLU A 8 -20.72 4.99 -4.83
N LEU A 9 -21.64 5.86 -5.22
CA LEU A 9 -22.97 5.93 -4.62
C LEU A 9 -23.94 5.05 -5.41
N GLN A 10 -24.94 4.49 -4.73
CA GLN A 10 -26.02 3.74 -5.37
C GLN A 10 -25.51 2.54 -6.18
N TYR A 11 -24.49 1.85 -5.66
CA TYR A 11 -23.84 0.71 -6.30
C TYR A 11 -24.78 -0.50 -6.36
N THR A 12 -24.85 -1.14 -7.52
CA THR A 12 -25.76 -2.27 -7.78
C THR A 12 -24.95 -3.55 -7.94
N PHE A 13 -25.24 -4.56 -7.11
CA PHE A 13 -24.65 -5.88 -7.19
C PHE A 13 -25.29 -6.71 -8.32
N ARG A 14 -24.69 -7.86 -8.67
CA ARG A 14 -25.20 -8.74 -9.75
C ARG A 14 -26.63 -9.22 -9.51
N SER A 15 -27.03 -9.34 -8.25
CA SER A 15 -28.40 -9.68 -7.83
C SER A 15 -29.44 -8.60 -8.18
N GLY A 16 -29.01 -7.38 -8.50
CA GLY A 16 -29.88 -6.20 -8.66
C GLY A 16 -30.13 -5.44 -7.35
N GLU A 17 -29.67 -5.96 -6.22
CA GLU A 17 -29.70 -5.24 -4.94
C GLU A 17 -28.76 -4.02 -4.99
N LYS A 18 -29.22 -2.92 -4.39
CA LYS A 18 -28.54 -1.63 -4.46
C LYS A 18 -28.20 -1.12 -3.06
N VAL A 19 -26.92 -0.86 -2.83
CA VAL A 19 -26.39 -0.29 -1.59
C VAL A 19 -26.19 1.22 -1.74
N ASP A 20 -26.33 1.97 -0.64
CA ASP A 20 -26.26 3.43 -0.67
C ASP A 20 -24.91 3.96 -1.13
N ALA A 21 -23.82 3.32 -0.67
CA ALA A 21 -22.48 3.58 -1.15
C ALA A 21 -21.58 2.35 -1.03
N VAL A 22 -20.50 2.34 -1.81
CA VAL A 22 -19.33 1.48 -1.61
C VAL A 22 -18.09 2.33 -1.51
N VAL A 23 -17.20 2.00 -0.57
CA VAL A 23 -15.84 2.55 -0.51
C VAL A 23 -14.89 1.54 -1.16
N ARG A 24 -14.06 2.00 -2.08
CA ARG A 24 -13.10 1.18 -2.82
C ARG A 24 -11.75 1.22 -2.11
N LEU A 25 -11.28 0.07 -1.65
CA LEU A 25 -9.96 -0.14 -1.07
C LEU A 25 -9.20 -1.09 -1.99
N SER A 26 -8.34 -0.54 -2.84
CA SER A 26 -7.65 -1.30 -3.88
C SER A 26 -8.66 -2.05 -4.77
N ASP A 27 -8.65 -3.38 -4.72
CA ASP A 27 -9.51 -4.29 -5.46
C ASP A 27 -10.79 -4.71 -4.71
N LYS A 28 -10.98 -4.22 -3.47
CA LYS A 28 -12.08 -4.61 -2.59
C LYS A 28 -13.08 -3.49 -2.33
N LEU A 29 -14.31 -3.87 -2.05
CA LEU A 29 -15.44 -2.97 -1.75
C LEU A 29 -15.84 -3.07 -0.27
N VAL A 30 -16.03 -1.93 0.39
CA VAL A 30 -16.68 -1.83 1.70
C VAL A 30 -18.08 -1.23 1.48
N PRO A 31 -19.16 -2.02 1.57
CA PRO A 31 -20.51 -1.51 1.46
C PRO A 31 -20.88 -0.62 2.65
N VAL A 32 -21.64 0.45 2.39
CA VAL A 32 -22.15 1.38 3.39
C VAL A 32 -23.63 1.62 3.11
N ASP A 33 -24.49 1.25 4.05
CA ASP A 33 -25.96 1.37 3.91
C ASP A 33 -26.55 2.15 5.09
N ALA A 34 -27.46 3.08 4.81
CA ALA A 34 -28.01 4.05 5.77
C ALA A 34 -29.45 3.72 6.22
N LYS A 35 -29.86 2.44 6.19
CA LYS A 35 -31.21 2.01 6.57
C LYS A 35 -31.40 1.87 8.08
N PHE A 36 -31.37 2.99 8.79
CA PHE A 36 -31.62 3.01 10.22
C PHE A 36 -33.08 3.36 10.57
N PRO A 37 -33.76 2.59 11.46
CA PRO A 37 -35.18 2.76 11.76
C PRO A 37 -35.43 3.93 12.74
N LEU A 38 -35.26 5.16 12.26
CA LEU A 38 -35.39 6.39 13.06
C LEU A 38 -36.79 6.58 13.67
N GLU A 39 -37.84 6.08 13.02
CA GLU A 39 -39.22 6.29 13.46
C GLU A 39 -39.50 5.69 14.84
N ASN A 40 -39.12 4.42 15.07
CA ASN A 40 -39.34 3.77 16.35
C ASN A 40 -38.43 4.34 17.45
N PHE A 41 -37.24 4.84 17.08
CA PHE A 41 -36.39 5.60 18.00
C PHE A 41 -37.05 6.91 18.45
N GLN A 42 -37.64 7.68 17.52
CA GLN A 42 -38.36 8.91 17.85
C GLN A 42 -39.56 8.65 18.76
N LYS A 43 -40.34 7.59 18.48
CA LYS A 43 -41.46 7.17 19.34
C LYS A 43 -41.01 6.74 20.72
N MET A 44 -39.87 6.05 20.83
CA MET A 44 -39.26 5.69 22.12
C MET A 44 -38.88 6.93 22.93
N LEU A 45 -38.31 7.97 22.29
CA LEU A 45 -37.96 9.22 22.96
C LEU A 45 -39.18 10.05 23.38
N ALA A 46 -40.24 10.04 22.57
CA ALA A 46 -41.47 10.79 22.83
C ALA A 46 -42.41 10.11 23.86
N ALA A 47 -42.15 8.85 24.20
CA ALA A 47 -42.96 8.06 25.11
C ALA A 47 -43.09 8.72 26.49
N GLN A 48 -44.32 8.82 26.99
CA GLN A 48 -44.66 9.51 28.24
C GLN A 48 -44.64 8.57 29.45
N SER A 49 -44.69 7.26 29.21
CA SER A 49 -44.60 6.22 30.24
C SER A 49 -43.43 5.29 30.00
N ASP A 50 -42.90 4.68 31.07
CA ASP A 50 -41.82 3.71 30.96
C ASP A 50 -42.24 2.43 30.21
N GLU A 51 -43.53 2.06 30.27
CA GLU A 51 -44.09 0.90 29.57
C GLU A 51 -44.17 1.14 28.06
N GLU A 52 -44.59 2.33 27.65
CA GLU A 52 -44.58 2.74 26.26
C GLU A 52 -43.14 2.84 25.72
N ARG A 53 -42.22 3.42 26.51
CA ARG A 53 -40.80 3.50 26.15
C ARG A 53 -40.19 2.11 25.95
N LYS A 54 -40.47 1.15 26.83
CA LYS A 54 -40.03 -0.25 26.69
C LYS A 54 -40.59 -0.92 25.43
N THR A 55 -41.85 -0.64 25.09
CA THR A 55 -42.50 -1.21 23.90
C THR A 55 -41.86 -0.71 22.61
N TRP A 56 -41.68 0.61 22.47
CA TRP A 56 -41.00 1.19 21.30
C TRP A 56 -39.54 0.79 21.21
N ARG A 57 -38.87 0.65 22.36
CA ARG A 57 -37.49 0.13 22.43
C ARG A 57 -37.37 -1.27 21.83
N ARG A 58 -38.21 -2.24 22.23
CA ARG A 58 -38.16 -3.61 21.68
C ARG A 58 -38.38 -3.64 20.17
N LYS A 59 -39.33 -2.84 19.68
CA LYS A 59 -39.57 -2.71 18.23
C LYS A 59 -38.35 -2.15 17.50
N PHE A 60 -37.79 -1.07 18.05
CA PHE A 60 -36.58 -0.46 17.52
C PHE A 60 -35.39 -1.43 17.47
N VAL A 61 -35.11 -2.16 18.55
CA VAL A 61 -34.04 -3.18 18.59
C VAL A 61 -34.27 -4.25 17.52
N SER A 62 -35.51 -4.76 17.41
CA SER A 62 -35.87 -5.76 16.40
C SER A 62 -35.65 -5.24 14.97
N ASP A 63 -35.99 -3.99 14.71
CA ASP A 63 -35.80 -3.39 13.38
C ASP A 63 -34.32 -3.21 13.05
N VAL A 64 -33.51 -2.72 13.99
CA VAL A 64 -32.06 -2.58 13.76
C VAL A 64 -31.41 -3.94 13.47
N LYS A 65 -31.79 -4.99 14.22
CA LYS A 65 -31.30 -6.36 13.98
C LYS A 65 -31.67 -6.86 12.57
N LYS A 66 -32.93 -6.67 12.14
CA LYS A 66 -33.37 -7.00 10.79
C LYS A 66 -32.61 -6.24 9.71
N HIS A 67 -32.29 -4.96 9.96
CA HIS A 67 -31.48 -4.17 9.04
C HIS A 67 -30.05 -4.69 8.94
N ALA A 68 -29.44 -5.06 10.07
CA ALA A 68 -28.13 -5.71 10.06
C ALA A 68 -28.16 -7.03 9.25
N ASP A 69 -29.16 -7.89 9.45
CA ASP A 69 -29.31 -9.14 8.69
C ASP A 69 -29.49 -8.87 7.18
N ALA A 70 -30.28 -7.85 6.84
CA ALA A 70 -30.49 -7.45 5.45
C ALA A 70 -29.19 -6.92 4.82
N ILE A 71 -28.42 -6.10 5.53
CA ILE A 71 -27.12 -5.61 5.06
C ILE A 71 -26.16 -6.78 4.86
N ALA A 72 -26.06 -7.68 5.83
CA ALA A 72 -25.18 -8.83 5.77
C ALA A 72 -25.49 -9.73 4.57
N SER A 73 -26.76 -10.10 4.41
CA SER A 73 -27.19 -10.99 3.33
C SER A 73 -27.12 -10.37 1.93
N LYS A 74 -27.38 -9.06 1.80
CA LYS A 74 -27.47 -8.41 0.48
C LYS A 74 -26.16 -7.85 -0.02
N TYR A 75 -25.25 -7.46 0.87
CA TYR A 75 -24.09 -6.65 0.48
C TYR A 75 -22.75 -7.23 0.92
N ILE A 76 -22.71 -8.23 1.81
CA ILE A 76 -21.46 -8.94 2.10
C ILE A 76 -21.32 -10.09 1.09
N LEU A 77 -20.71 -9.76 -0.05
CA LEU A 77 -20.56 -10.62 -1.22
C LEU A 77 -19.08 -10.71 -1.63
N PRO A 78 -18.26 -11.54 -0.94
CA PRO A 78 -16.83 -11.68 -1.23
C PRO A 78 -16.52 -12.13 -2.66
N ASP A 79 -17.44 -12.90 -3.28
CA ASP A 79 -17.41 -13.34 -4.68
C ASP A 79 -17.69 -12.22 -5.69
N GLU A 80 -18.30 -11.12 -5.23
CA GLU A 80 -18.45 -9.87 -5.97
C GLU A 80 -17.42 -8.80 -5.57
N GLY A 81 -16.41 -9.18 -4.78
CA GLY A 81 -15.28 -8.31 -4.44
C GLY A 81 -15.47 -7.45 -3.19
N THR A 82 -16.49 -7.71 -2.37
CA THR A 82 -16.60 -7.01 -1.07
C THR A 82 -15.60 -7.56 -0.06
N PHE A 83 -15.34 -6.80 1.00
CA PHE A 83 -14.85 -7.38 2.25
C PHE A 83 -15.90 -8.29 2.87
N ASP A 84 -15.49 -9.06 3.88
CA ASP A 84 -16.39 -9.88 4.66
C ASP A 84 -17.18 -9.08 5.70
N PHE A 85 -17.24 -7.76 5.59
CA PHE A 85 -18.03 -6.88 6.47
C PHE A 85 -18.64 -5.72 5.70
N ALA A 86 -19.64 -5.08 6.30
CA ALA A 86 -20.28 -3.87 5.79
C ALA A 86 -20.47 -2.82 6.90
N LEU A 87 -20.69 -1.56 6.53
CA LEU A 87 -20.95 -0.47 7.47
C LEU A 87 -22.45 -0.13 7.47
N MET A 88 -23.04 -0.07 8.66
CA MET A 88 -24.40 0.43 8.87
C MET A 88 -24.32 1.87 9.35
N TYR A 89 -24.68 2.82 8.50
CA TYR A 89 -24.57 4.24 8.79
C TYR A 89 -25.78 4.75 9.58
N ILE A 90 -25.50 5.37 10.74
CA ILE A 90 -26.48 6.00 11.61
C ILE A 90 -26.28 7.52 11.49
N PRO A 91 -27.21 8.26 10.85
CA PRO A 91 -26.96 9.65 10.42
C PRO A 91 -26.87 10.68 11.55
N ALA A 92 -27.17 10.30 12.79
CA ALA A 92 -27.22 11.20 13.93
C ALA A 92 -26.37 10.67 15.10
N GLU A 93 -25.40 11.47 15.54
CA GLU A 93 -24.42 11.07 16.56
C GLU A 93 -25.08 10.76 17.91
N ASN A 94 -26.07 11.54 18.31
CA ASN A 94 -26.84 11.30 19.53
C ASN A 94 -27.61 9.98 19.46
N VAL A 95 -28.16 9.64 18.29
CA VAL A 95 -28.85 8.36 18.05
C VAL A 95 -27.86 7.20 18.16
N TYR A 96 -26.69 7.33 17.52
CA TYR A 96 -25.62 6.34 17.64
C TYR A 96 -25.19 6.13 19.09
N TYR A 97 -24.98 7.22 19.84
CA TYR A 97 -24.57 7.13 21.24
C TYR A 97 -25.63 6.43 22.11
N GLU A 98 -26.90 6.80 21.99
CA GLU A 98 -27.98 6.18 22.75
C GLU A 98 -28.25 4.72 22.33
N THR A 99 -27.99 4.36 21.08
CA THR A 99 -28.33 3.04 20.51
C THR A 99 -27.19 2.02 20.55
N ILE A 100 -25.95 2.46 20.36
CA ILE A 100 -24.78 1.59 20.17
C ILE A 100 -23.86 1.64 21.39
N ILE A 101 -23.66 2.83 21.97
CA ILE A 101 -22.69 3.04 23.05
C ILE A 101 -23.32 2.82 24.43
N LYS A 102 -24.52 3.37 24.65
CA LYS A 102 -25.28 3.24 25.90
C LYS A 102 -26.12 1.95 25.98
N ASP A 103 -25.95 1.05 25.02
CA ASP A 103 -26.69 -0.21 24.98
C ASP A 103 -26.18 -1.16 26.06
N GLU A 104 -26.53 -0.87 27.31
CA GLU A 104 -26.60 -1.89 28.35
C GLU A 104 -27.66 -2.87 27.88
N ASN A 105 -27.39 -4.18 27.88
CA ASN A 105 -28.24 -5.22 27.29
C ASN A 105 -29.76 -5.20 27.60
N PHE A 106 -30.32 -4.25 28.38
CA PHE A 106 -31.73 -3.87 28.54
C PHE A 106 -32.74 -5.03 28.73
N GLY A 107 -32.26 -6.20 29.16
CA GLY A 107 -33.04 -7.42 29.31
C GLY A 107 -33.15 -8.29 28.04
N GLU A 108 -32.43 -7.97 26.96
CA GLU A 108 -32.19 -8.85 25.82
C GLU A 108 -30.88 -9.65 25.97
N GLU A 109 -30.79 -10.76 25.24
CA GLU A 109 -29.65 -11.68 25.30
C GLU A 109 -28.34 -11.06 24.78
N LYS A 110 -28.44 -10.14 23.81
CA LYS A 110 -27.31 -9.39 23.22
C LYS A 110 -27.74 -7.97 22.83
N SER A 111 -26.85 -7.01 23.09
CA SER A 111 -26.91 -5.64 22.59
C SER A 111 -26.97 -5.61 21.06
N ILE A 112 -27.55 -4.53 20.52
CA ILE A 112 -27.56 -4.20 19.10
C ILE A 112 -26.14 -4.20 18.54
N SER A 113 -25.19 -3.59 19.28
CA SER A 113 -23.80 -3.47 18.84
C SER A 113 -23.13 -4.83 18.69
N THR A 114 -23.26 -5.70 19.69
CA THR A 114 -22.71 -7.06 19.63
C THR A 114 -23.37 -7.88 18.53
N TYR A 115 -24.70 -7.82 18.39
CA TYR A 115 -25.42 -8.54 17.33
C TYR A 115 -24.95 -8.11 15.94
N ALA A 116 -24.88 -6.81 15.67
CA ALA A 116 -24.46 -6.29 14.37
C ALA A 116 -23.04 -6.76 14.02
N ILE A 117 -22.11 -6.70 14.98
CA ILE A 117 -20.72 -7.15 14.79
C ILE A 117 -20.66 -8.66 14.49
N GLU A 118 -21.48 -9.49 15.15
CA GLU A 118 -21.57 -10.92 14.86
C GLU A 118 -22.07 -11.20 13.43
N GLN A 119 -22.96 -10.36 12.91
CA GLN A 119 -23.38 -10.38 11.49
C GLN A 119 -22.37 -9.73 10.54
N LYS A 120 -21.19 -9.34 11.05
CA LYS A 120 -20.15 -8.60 10.33
C LYS A 120 -20.64 -7.26 9.76
N VAL A 121 -21.60 -6.65 10.45
CA VAL A 121 -22.11 -5.30 10.16
C VAL A 121 -21.64 -4.36 11.25
N ILE A 122 -20.84 -3.37 10.88
CA ILE A 122 -20.24 -2.43 11.82
C ILE A 122 -21.11 -1.16 11.86
N PRO A 123 -21.79 -0.86 12.98
CA PRO A 123 -22.51 0.40 13.12
C PRO A 123 -21.52 1.57 13.13
N VAL A 124 -21.80 2.62 12.36
CA VAL A 124 -20.98 3.83 12.31
C VAL A 124 -21.83 5.09 12.35
N SER A 125 -21.39 6.06 13.14
CA SER A 125 -21.84 7.45 13.16
C SER A 125 -21.09 8.30 12.12
N PRO A 126 -21.48 9.57 11.86
CA PRO A 126 -20.70 10.47 11.02
C PRO A 126 -19.25 10.63 11.48
N ASN A 127 -19.01 10.74 12.80
CA ASN A 127 -17.66 10.91 13.34
C ASN A 127 -16.81 9.64 13.22
N SER A 128 -17.39 8.48 13.56
CA SER A 128 -16.67 7.21 13.45
C SER A 128 -16.44 6.82 11.99
N LEU A 129 -17.41 7.02 11.09
CA LEU A 129 -17.21 6.83 9.65
C LEU A 129 -16.06 7.72 9.16
N TYR A 130 -16.02 9.00 9.54
CA TYR A 130 -14.92 9.89 9.20
C TYR A 130 -13.56 9.34 9.67
N ALA A 131 -13.47 8.86 10.91
CA ALA A 131 -12.25 8.25 11.44
C ALA A 131 -11.82 6.99 10.65
N TYR A 132 -12.77 6.10 10.32
CA TYR A 132 -12.50 4.93 9.48
C TYR A 132 -11.99 5.33 8.09
N LEU A 133 -12.62 6.33 7.46
CA LEU A 133 -12.16 6.83 6.16
C LEU A 133 -10.76 7.44 6.23
N GLN A 134 -10.40 8.12 7.33
CA GLN A 134 -9.03 8.62 7.53
C GLN A 134 -8.01 7.50 7.69
N ALA A 135 -8.34 6.46 8.45
CA ALA A 135 -7.49 5.27 8.59
C ALA A 135 -7.27 4.58 7.24
N ILE A 136 -8.35 4.44 6.46
CA ILE A 136 -8.33 3.95 5.08
C ILE A 136 -7.40 4.80 4.20
N ILE A 137 -7.53 6.13 4.22
CA ILE A 137 -6.70 7.04 3.42
C ILE A 137 -5.22 6.88 3.81
N LEU A 138 -4.93 6.76 5.10
CA LEU A 138 -3.57 6.56 5.59
C LEU A 138 -3.00 5.22 5.11
N GLY A 139 -3.77 4.14 5.18
CA GLY A 139 -3.39 2.82 4.67
C GLY A 139 -3.08 2.85 3.17
N LEU A 140 -3.97 3.43 2.36
CA LEU A 140 -3.78 3.56 0.91
C LEU A 140 -2.53 4.38 0.55
N ARG A 141 -2.22 5.43 1.32
CA ARG A 141 -0.97 6.19 1.16
C ARG A 141 0.26 5.34 1.50
N GLY A 142 0.18 4.53 2.56
CA GLY A 142 1.22 3.59 2.95
C GLY A 142 1.54 2.59 1.83
N MET A 143 0.51 1.96 1.26
CA MET A 143 0.66 1.01 0.14
C MET A 143 1.34 1.67 -1.07
N LYS A 144 0.95 2.89 -1.42
CA LYS A 144 1.60 3.62 -2.54
C LYS A 144 3.07 3.94 -2.27
N VAL A 145 3.45 4.18 -1.02
CA VAL A 145 4.86 4.40 -0.66
C VAL A 145 5.65 3.09 -0.76
N GLU A 146 5.06 1.97 -0.33
CA GLU A 146 5.64 0.64 -0.44
C GLU A 146 5.92 0.26 -1.90
N GLU A 147 4.94 0.44 -2.79
CA GLU A 147 5.11 0.19 -4.24
C GLU A 147 6.30 0.98 -4.82
N ARG A 148 6.42 2.27 -4.48
CA ARG A 148 7.54 3.11 -4.93
C ARG A 148 8.87 2.67 -4.34
N ALA A 149 8.90 2.26 -3.07
CA ALA A 149 10.12 1.76 -2.45
C ALA A 149 10.61 0.48 -3.14
N GLN A 150 9.68 -0.41 -3.51
CA GLN A 150 10.00 -1.62 -4.26
C GLN A 150 10.61 -1.31 -5.64
N GLU A 151 10.02 -0.36 -6.39
CA GLU A 151 10.57 0.11 -7.67
C GLU A 151 12.01 0.66 -7.52
N ILE A 152 12.30 1.39 -6.43
CA ILE A 152 13.63 1.90 -6.12
C ILE A 152 14.62 0.76 -5.86
N ILE A 153 14.24 -0.22 -5.03
CA ILE A 153 15.10 -1.38 -4.69
C ILE A 153 15.45 -2.19 -5.95
N GLU A 154 14.47 -2.41 -6.82
CA GLU A 154 14.68 -3.10 -8.09
C GLU A 154 15.64 -2.34 -9.01
N SER A 155 15.47 -1.01 -9.08
CA SER A 155 16.34 -0.14 -9.86
C SER A 155 17.78 -0.14 -9.34
N LEU A 156 17.97 -0.08 -8.02
CA LEU A 156 19.28 -0.17 -7.38
C LEU A 156 19.93 -1.53 -7.63
N SER A 157 19.16 -2.61 -7.60
CA SER A 157 19.65 -3.97 -7.85
C SER A 157 20.17 -4.12 -9.29
N ARG A 158 19.45 -3.54 -10.27
CA ARG A 158 19.91 -3.49 -11.67
C ARG A 158 21.20 -2.68 -11.80
N LEU A 159 21.24 -1.49 -11.19
CA LEU A 159 22.41 -0.62 -11.22
C LEU A 159 23.65 -1.28 -10.60
N ALA A 160 23.50 -2.00 -9.49
CA ALA A 160 24.59 -2.75 -8.87
C ALA A 160 25.13 -3.85 -9.80
N GLY A 161 24.24 -4.55 -10.51
CA GLY A 161 24.63 -5.54 -11.52
C GLY A 161 25.42 -4.92 -12.68
N ASP A 162 24.96 -3.78 -13.19
CA ASP A 162 25.65 -3.08 -14.29
C ASP A 162 27.00 -2.51 -13.85
N LEU A 163 27.10 -1.99 -12.62
CA LEU A 163 28.37 -1.58 -12.04
C LEU A 163 29.35 -2.76 -11.91
N GLY A 164 28.86 -3.94 -11.54
CA GLY A 164 29.66 -5.17 -11.48
C GLY A 164 30.23 -5.57 -12.84
N LYS A 165 29.44 -5.48 -13.91
CA LYS A 165 29.91 -5.73 -15.29
C LYS A 165 30.97 -4.71 -15.71
N PHE A 166 30.69 -3.42 -15.49
CA PHE A 166 31.61 -2.35 -15.81
C PHE A 166 32.94 -2.50 -15.07
N ARG A 167 32.91 -2.89 -13.78
CA ARG A 167 34.13 -3.19 -13.03
C ARG A 167 34.94 -4.31 -13.67
N GLY A 168 34.29 -5.38 -14.13
CA GLY A 168 34.97 -6.47 -14.85
C GLY A 168 35.64 -5.99 -16.14
N GLU A 169 34.96 -5.16 -16.93
CA GLU A 169 35.55 -4.54 -18.12
C GLU A 169 36.75 -3.64 -17.76
N PHE A 170 36.62 -2.86 -16.69
CA PHE A 170 37.67 -1.97 -16.20
C PHE A 170 38.92 -2.73 -15.72
N ASP A 171 38.72 -3.87 -15.03
CA ASP A 171 39.81 -4.75 -14.60
C ASP A 171 40.58 -5.35 -15.79
N VAL A 172 39.86 -5.69 -16.88
CA VAL A 172 40.48 -6.15 -18.15
C VAL A 172 41.32 -5.04 -18.78
N VAL A 173 40.80 -3.82 -18.85
CA VAL A 173 41.56 -2.65 -19.34
C VAL A 173 42.82 -2.42 -18.50
N GLY A 174 42.70 -2.46 -17.17
CA GLY A 174 43.84 -2.33 -16.26
C GLY A 174 44.92 -3.39 -16.52
N THR A 175 44.52 -4.63 -16.79
CA THR A 175 45.44 -5.72 -17.15
C THR A 175 46.17 -5.43 -18.47
N HIS A 176 45.47 -4.95 -19.49
CA HIS A 176 46.08 -4.60 -20.78
C HIS A 176 47.07 -3.44 -20.66
N ILE A 177 46.74 -2.39 -19.89
CA ILE A 177 47.66 -1.29 -19.62
C ILE A 177 48.92 -1.79 -18.91
N GLY A 178 48.78 -2.63 -17.88
CA GLY A 178 49.92 -3.21 -17.17
C GLY A 178 50.83 -4.04 -18.08
N ASN A 179 50.25 -4.80 -19.02
CA ASN A 179 51.01 -5.55 -20.01
C ASN A 179 51.72 -4.64 -21.03
N ALA A 180 51.05 -3.59 -21.49
CA ALA A 180 51.64 -2.60 -22.40
C ALA A 180 52.82 -1.88 -21.75
N TRP A 181 52.68 -1.48 -20.48
CA TRP A 181 53.75 -0.86 -19.70
C TRP A 181 54.99 -1.77 -19.58
N LYS A 182 54.80 -3.05 -19.24
CA LYS A 182 55.91 -4.02 -19.18
C LYS A 182 56.63 -4.14 -20.52
N LYS A 183 55.87 -4.16 -21.63
CA LYS A 183 56.46 -4.23 -22.98
C LYS A 183 57.22 -2.96 -23.35
N TYR A 184 56.73 -1.81 -22.93
CA TYR A 184 57.45 -0.54 -23.06
C TYR A 184 58.80 -0.59 -22.33
N GLU A 185 58.84 -0.99 -21.05
CA GLU A 185 60.10 -1.09 -20.29
C GLU A 185 61.10 -2.09 -20.91
N GLU A 186 60.62 -3.21 -21.44
CA GLU A 186 61.46 -4.18 -22.14
C GLU A 186 62.08 -3.60 -23.41
N ALA A 187 61.29 -2.82 -24.18
CA ALA A 187 61.72 -2.19 -25.41
C ALA A 187 62.72 -1.06 -25.14
N GLU A 188 62.46 -0.21 -24.15
CA GLU A 188 63.36 0.86 -23.71
C GLU A 188 64.73 0.31 -23.30
N LYS A 189 64.77 -0.75 -22.48
CA LYS A 189 66.05 -1.43 -22.12
C LYS A 189 66.78 -2.02 -23.33
N ARG A 190 66.06 -2.47 -24.36
CA ARG A 190 66.68 -2.97 -25.60
C ARG A 190 67.23 -1.82 -26.44
N LEU A 191 66.52 -0.70 -26.50
CA LEU A 191 66.95 0.50 -27.21
C LEU A 191 68.25 1.04 -26.62
N LEU A 192 68.32 1.23 -25.30
CA LEU A 192 69.54 1.67 -24.61
C LEU A 192 70.74 0.76 -24.91
N ARG A 193 70.56 -0.57 -24.82
CA ARG A 193 71.64 -1.52 -25.18
C ARG A 193 72.03 -1.47 -26.66
N PHE A 194 71.11 -1.08 -27.53
CA PHE A 194 71.40 -0.94 -28.95
C PHE A 194 72.19 0.34 -29.20
N GLU A 195 71.82 1.45 -28.56
CA GLU A 195 72.55 2.72 -28.56
C GLU A 195 73.98 2.53 -28.03
N ASP A 196 74.17 1.88 -26.88
CA ASP A 196 75.49 1.56 -26.31
C ASP A 196 76.39 0.77 -27.29
N ARG A 197 75.79 -0.19 -28.00
CA ARG A 197 76.51 -0.99 -29.01
C ARG A 197 76.90 -0.13 -30.21
N LEU A 198 76.02 0.76 -30.65
CA LEU A 198 76.25 1.64 -31.78
C LEU A 198 77.42 2.60 -31.48
N GLU A 199 77.41 3.23 -30.31
CA GLU A 199 78.53 4.06 -29.83
C GLU A 199 79.85 3.26 -29.76
N SER A 200 79.80 2.02 -29.27
CA SER A 200 81.00 1.18 -29.18
C SER A 200 81.58 0.80 -30.55
N VAL A 201 80.74 0.67 -31.58
CA VAL A 201 81.18 0.38 -32.96
C VAL A 201 81.74 1.64 -33.63
N GLU A 202 81.09 2.78 -33.45
CA GLU A 202 81.60 4.08 -33.94
C GLU A 202 82.95 4.43 -33.30
N GLY A 203 83.09 4.23 -31.99
CA GLY A 203 84.36 4.44 -31.27
C GLY A 203 85.51 3.57 -31.79
N LYS A 204 85.24 2.29 -32.07
CA LYS A 204 86.24 1.37 -32.67
C LYS A 204 86.59 1.73 -34.11
N HIS A 205 85.64 2.24 -34.89
CA HIS A 205 85.91 2.69 -36.25
C HIS A 205 86.80 3.94 -36.29
N LEU A 206 86.63 4.86 -35.33
CA LEU A 206 87.47 6.06 -35.19
C LEU A 206 88.91 5.75 -34.74
N GLU A 207 89.12 4.72 -33.92
CA GLU A 207 90.46 4.26 -33.54
C GLU A 207 91.19 3.55 -34.69
N GLN A 208 90.52 2.67 -35.44
CA GLN A 208 91.12 2.00 -36.62
C GLN A 208 91.49 2.98 -37.74
N THR A 209 90.76 4.09 -37.87
CA THR A 209 91.08 5.10 -38.90
C THR A 209 92.30 5.97 -38.51
N LYS A 210 92.61 6.08 -37.21
CA LYS A 210 93.81 6.77 -36.71
C LYS A 210 95.08 5.93 -36.76
N GLU A 211 95.00 4.60 -36.78
CA GLU A 211 96.17 3.71 -36.93
C GLU A 211 96.63 3.52 -38.39
N ILE A 212 95.84 3.96 -39.38
CA ILE A 212 96.12 3.81 -40.82
C ILE A 212 96.63 5.14 -41.45
N THR A 213 96.72 6.23 -40.69
CA THR A 213 97.29 7.53 -41.12
C THR A 213 98.59 7.80 -40.39
#